data_AF-A0A0J9SYM5-F1
#
_entry.id   AF-A0A0J9SYM5-F1
#
_cell.length_a   1.000
_cell.length_b   1.000
_cell.length_c   1.000
_cell.angle_alpha   90.00
_cell.angle_beta   90.00
_cell.angle_gamma   90.00
#
_symmetry.space_group_name_H-M   'P 1'
#
loop_
_entity.id
_entity.type
_entity.pdbx_description
1 polymer ?
#
loop_
_entity_poly.entity_id
_entity_poly.type
_entity_poly.pdbx_seq_one_letter_code
_entity_poly.pdbx_strand_id
1 'polypeptide(L)'
;MLKLEKDYPGINELCKTFAKNLSKIKDKGDYNDYCLDLTYWTYDKLSGMLNSTSDYSDLGPVVMELRRVMDHINNTQLKNKSCYFYFDGNRTDRNEEVQLLKYFRNFDSIYAKEYFENGEKEKHCSNAKSINTLYEKYAYSCCTYFKDYAPFNRCRNYFKCDPKYNPYNLQSELNCPGVFKTESTLAKVEAPVPLPVPVDNSVNSVKEEPPKREYFPKVIESTYMELIEDPFYMASFSVFFLIGIFFVFFVFYKVINISFFTPIGTWINRKGKKIRHIQNDYNDSQRGKLIMYDSRPEHINYQNERIRLSYHHA
;
A
#
# COMPACT_ATOMS: atom_id res chain seq x y z
N MET A 1 -18.44 -18.33 -3.40
CA MET A 1 -18.56 -17.81 -4.78
C MET A 1 -19.98 -17.88 -5.32
N LEU A 2 -20.60 -19.05 -5.54
CA LEU A 2 -21.98 -19.14 -6.09
C LEU A 2 -23.05 -18.29 -5.36
N LYS A 3 -22.93 -18.08 -4.03
CA LYS A 3 -23.85 -17.24 -3.26
C LYS A 3 -23.69 -15.74 -3.53
N LEU A 4 -22.47 -15.26 -3.84
CA LEU A 4 -22.24 -13.84 -4.13
C LEU A 4 -22.70 -13.45 -5.54
N GLU A 5 -22.78 -14.40 -6.47
CA GLU A 5 -23.21 -14.13 -7.85
C GLU A 5 -24.63 -13.55 -7.93
N LYS A 6 -25.50 -13.91 -6.98
CA LYS A 6 -26.87 -13.40 -6.91
C LYS A 6 -26.90 -11.90 -6.59
N ASP A 7 -26.07 -11.47 -5.65
CA ASP A 7 -26.05 -10.10 -5.15
C ASP A 7 -25.08 -9.22 -5.96
N TYR A 8 -24.09 -9.84 -6.61
CA TYR A 8 -23.07 -9.20 -7.45
C TYR A 8 -22.87 -10.01 -8.74
N PRO A 9 -23.74 -9.85 -9.75
CA PRO A 9 -23.59 -10.54 -11.03
C PRO A 9 -22.21 -10.28 -11.66
N GLY A 10 -21.55 -11.34 -12.13
CA GLY A 10 -20.22 -11.28 -12.72
C GLY A 10 -19.05 -11.42 -11.73
N ILE A 11 -19.31 -11.50 -10.42
CA ILE A 11 -18.22 -11.63 -9.42
C ILE A 11 -17.39 -12.90 -9.61
N ASN A 12 -18.01 -14.01 -10.01
CA ASN A 12 -17.27 -15.25 -10.25
C ASN A 12 -16.27 -15.08 -11.40
N GLU A 13 -16.67 -14.43 -12.50
CA GLU A 13 -15.78 -14.15 -13.63
C GLU A 13 -14.70 -13.13 -13.28
N LEU A 14 -15.03 -12.10 -12.50
CA LEU A 14 -14.06 -11.16 -11.98
C LEU A 14 -12.99 -11.88 -11.13
N CYS A 15 -13.40 -12.75 -10.20
CA CYS A 15 -12.48 -13.49 -9.34
C CYS A 15 -11.61 -14.47 -10.13
N LYS A 16 -12.18 -15.18 -11.12
CA LYS A 16 -11.41 -16.05 -12.03
C LYS A 16 -10.37 -15.26 -12.81
N THR A 17 -10.75 -14.11 -13.36
CA THR A 17 -9.85 -13.24 -14.13
C THR A 17 -8.75 -12.68 -13.24
N PHE A 18 -9.09 -12.22 -12.04
CA PHE A 18 -8.14 -11.76 -11.04
C PHE A 18 -7.13 -12.86 -10.67
N ALA A 19 -7.61 -14.06 -10.34
CA ALA A 19 -6.75 -15.22 -10.02
C ALA A 19 -5.79 -15.58 -11.17
N LYS A 20 -6.30 -15.54 -12.41
CA LYS A 20 -5.53 -15.82 -13.62
C LYS A 20 -4.44 -14.78 -13.87
N ASN A 21 -4.76 -13.50 -13.71
CA ASN A 21 -3.76 -12.44 -13.88
C ASN A 21 -2.73 -12.46 -12.73
N LEU A 22 -3.16 -12.66 -11.49
CA LEU A 22 -2.26 -12.76 -10.34
C LEU A 22 -1.28 -13.94 -10.47
N SER A 23 -1.74 -15.12 -10.88
CA SER A 23 -0.87 -16.29 -11.02
C SER A 23 0.17 -16.18 -12.15
N LYS A 24 -0.08 -15.39 -13.19
CA LYS A 24 0.83 -15.13 -14.33
C LYS A 24 2.04 -14.27 -13.97
N ILE A 25 2.01 -13.64 -12.80
CA ILE A 25 3.09 -12.78 -12.32
C ILE A 25 4.45 -13.47 -12.31
N LYS A 26 4.48 -14.77 -11.99
CA LYS A 26 5.71 -15.57 -11.94
C LYS A 26 6.48 -15.56 -13.27
N ASP A 27 5.77 -15.45 -14.38
CA ASP A 27 6.28 -15.54 -15.76
C ASP A 27 6.75 -14.16 -16.28
N LYS A 28 6.78 -13.13 -15.42
CA LYS A 28 7.17 -11.76 -15.79
C LYS A 28 8.51 -11.38 -15.17
N GLY A 29 9.36 -10.79 -16.00
CA GLY A 29 10.65 -10.23 -15.61
C GLY A 29 10.47 -8.99 -14.73
N ASP A 30 9.55 -8.09 -15.12
CA ASP A 30 9.16 -6.94 -14.30
C ASP A 30 7.95 -7.28 -13.42
N TYR A 31 8.24 -7.99 -12.33
CA TYR A 31 7.27 -8.40 -11.34
C TYR A 31 6.54 -7.21 -10.70
N ASN A 32 7.28 -6.14 -10.37
CA ASN A 32 6.74 -4.98 -9.66
C ASN A 32 5.77 -4.20 -10.54
N ASP A 33 6.14 -3.93 -11.80
CA ASP A 33 5.27 -3.22 -12.74
C ASP A 33 4.01 -4.02 -13.07
N TYR A 34 4.12 -5.35 -13.17
CA TYR A 34 2.92 -6.18 -13.35
C TYR A 34 2.00 -6.12 -12.13
N CYS A 35 2.54 -6.15 -10.92
CA CYS A 35 1.73 -6.05 -9.69
C CYS A 35 1.02 -4.69 -9.60
N LEU A 36 1.69 -3.60 -10.02
CA LEU A 36 1.08 -2.28 -10.14
C LEU A 36 -0.05 -2.26 -11.17
N ASP A 37 0.17 -2.87 -12.34
CA ASP A 37 -0.85 -2.98 -13.39
C ASP A 37 -2.08 -3.77 -12.92
N LEU A 38 -1.86 -4.86 -12.18
CA LEU A 38 -2.94 -5.64 -11.60
C LEU A 38 -3.70 -4.83 -10.53
N THR A 39 -3.00 -4.09 -9.68
CA THR A 39 -3.60 -3.18 -8.69
C THR A 39 -4.53 -2.17 -9.36
N TYR A 40 -4.03 -1.49 -10.40
CA TYR A 40 -4.79 -0.54 -11.18
C TYR A 40 -6.05 -1.18 -11.81
N TRP A 41 -5.87 -2.32 -12.47
CA TRP A 41 -6.99 -3.05 -13.09
C TRP A 41 -8.06 -3.44 -12.08
N THR A 42 -7.65 -3.90 -10.89
CA THR A 42 -8.57 -4.28 -9.83
C THR A 42 -9.35 -3.07 -9.30
N TYR A 43 -8.69 -1.91 -9.12
CA TYR A 43 -9.38 -0.69 -8.69
C TYR A 43 -10.39 -0.19 -9.72
N ASP A 44 -10.04 -0.22 -11.01
CA ASP A 44 -10.95 0.13 -12.11
C ASP A 44 -12.22 -0.75 -12.11
N LYS A 45 -12.03 -2.07 -11.95
CA LYS A 45 -13.17 -3.01 -11.86
C LYS A 45 -14.03 -2.77 -10.63
N LEU A 46 -13.45 -2.56 -9.47
CA LEU A 46 -14.19 -2.26 -8.24
C LEU A 46 -14.94 -0.93 -8.36
N SER A 47 -14.32 0.10 -8.93
CA SER A 47 -14.98 1.39 -9.17
C SER A 47 -16.17 1.26 -10.12
N GLY A 48 -16.06 0.43 -11.16
CA GLY A 48 -17.18 0.14 -12.06
C GLY A 48 -18.37 -0.48 -11.33
N MET A 49 -18.11 -1.35 -10.34
CA MET A 49 -19.16 -1.96 -9.50
C MET A 49 -19.79 -0.95 -8.54
N LEU A 50 -19.03 0.02 -8.02
CA LEU A 50 -19.57 1.11 -7.19
C LEU A 50 -20.58 1.99 -7.92
N ASN A 51 -20.54 2.09 -9.24
CA ASN A 51 -21.56 2.83 -9.97
C ASN A 51 -22.95 2.15 -9.90
N SER A 52 -23.03 0.92 -9.37
CA SER A 52 -24.27 0.17 -9.13
C SER A 52 -24.65 0.04 -7.64
N THR A 53 -23.83 0.55 -6.71
CA THR A 53 -24.04 0.48 -5.25
C THR A 53 -23.76 1.83 -4.58
N SER A 54 -24.39 2.14 -3.45
CA SER A 54 -24.29 3.47 -2.81
C SER A 54 -22.91 3.76 -2.19
N ASP A 55 -22.20 2.76 -1.69
CA ASP A 55 -20.96 2.95 -0.93
C ASP A 55 -19.94 1.79 -1.10
N TYR A 56 -18.65 2.06 -0.87
CA TYR A 56 -17.57 1.07 -0.81
C TYR A 56 -17.80 0.01 0.26
N SER A 57 -18.47 0.36 1.35
CA SER A 57 -18.92 -0.60 2.36
C SER A 57 -19.81 -1.71 1.78
N ASP A 58 -20.57 -1.39 0.73
CA ASP A 58 -21.48 -2.33 0.07
C ASP A 58 -20.71 -3.36 -0.77
N LEU A 59 -19.43 -3.13 -1.08
CA LEU A 59 -18.55 -4.09 -1.72
C LEU A 59 -17.78 -4.98 -0.73
N GLY A 60 -18.05 -4.88 0.58
CA GLY A 60 -17.37 -5.67 1.61
C GLY A 60 -17.26 -7.17 1.30
N PRO A 61 -18.34 -7.86 0.88
CA PRO A 61 -18.29 -9.27 0.48
C PRO A 61 -17.37 -9.52 -0.73
N VAL A 62 -17.44 -8.68 -1.76
CA VAL A 62 -16.62 -8.77 -2.98
C VAL A 62 -15.13 -8.60 -2.67
N VAL A 63 -14.81 -7.54 -1.92
CA VAL A 63 -13.46 -7.23 -1.45
C VAL A 63 -12.87 -8.39 -0.64
N MET A 64 -13.68 -8.98 0.23
CA MET A 64 -13.24 -10.11 1.06
C MET A 64 -12.89 -11.35 0.22
N GLU A 65 -13.67 -11.66 -0.82
CA GLU A 65 -13.35 -12.78 -1.70
C GLU A 65 -12.10 -12.52 -2.55
N LEU A 66 -11.94 -11.31 -3.11
CA LEU A 66 -10.72 -10.95 -3.85
C LEU A 66 -9.47 -11.03 -2.96
N ARG A 67 -9.56 -10.55 -1.71
CA ARG A 67 -8.47 -10.68 -0.73
C ARG A 67 -8.11 -12.14 -0.46
N ARG A 68 -9.10 -13.02 -0.26
CA ARG A 68 -8.83 -14.45 -0.05
C ARG A 68 -8.14 -15.10 -1.24
N VAL A 69 -8.57 -14.75 -2.46
CA VAL A 69 -7.93 -15.23 -3.69
C VAL A 69 -6.48 -14.73 -3.76
N MET A 70 -6.25 -13.46 -3.46
CA MET A 70 -4.92 -12.86 -3.43
C MET A 70 -4.00 -13.57 -2.42
N ASP A 71 -4.47 -13.73 -1.19
CA ASP A 71 -3.72 -14.38 -0.11
C ASP A 71 -3.37 -15.82 -0.46
N HIS A 72 -4.34 -16.57 -1.00
CA HIS A 72 -4.12 -17.95 -1.39
C HIS A 72 -3.05 -18.07 -2.49
N ILE A 73 -3.15 -17.29 -3.56
CA ILE A 73 -2.22 -17.38 -4.69
C ILE A 73 -0.83 -16.89 -4.29
N ASN A 74 -0.73 -15.78 -3.55
CA ASN A 74 0.57 -15.29 -3.08
C ASN A 74 1.29 -16.33 -2.23
N ASN A 75 0.59 -16.90 -1.25
CA ASN A 75 1.19 -17.84 -0.30
C ASN A 75 1.49 -19.21 -0.91
N THR A 76 0.68 -19.68 -1.86
CA THR A 76 0.82 -21.04 -2.42
C THR A 76 1.61 -21.10 -3.72
N GLN A 77 1.50 -20.08 -4.57
CA GLN A 77 2.04 -20.11 -5.94
C GLN A 77 3.20 -19.13 -6.14
N LEU A 78 3.17 -17.95 -5.52
CA LEU A 78 4.10 -16.87 -5.86
C LEU A 78 5.28 -16.73 -4.88
N LYS A 79 5.14 -17.15 -3.62
CA LYS A 79 6.21 -17.12 -2.58
C LYS A 79 6.96 -15.77 -2.57
N ASN A 80 8.18 -15.74 -3.09
CA ASN A 80 9.10 -14.60 -3.10
C ASN A 80 8.64 -13.47 -4.04
N LYS A 81 7.72 -13.75 -4.97
CA LYS A 81 7.09 -12.81 -5.91
C LYS A 81 5.65 -12.48 -5.52
N SER A 82 5.39 -12.25 -4.22
CA SER A 82 4.02 -12.06 -3.72
C SER A 82 3.48 -10.64 -3.95
N CYS A 83 2.42 -10.49 -4.74
CA CYS A 83 1.78 -9.20 -5.04
C CYS A 83 0.65 -8.88 -4.08
N TYR A 84 0.91 -7.98 -3.13
CA TYR A 84 -0.07 -7.53 -2.14
C TYR A 84 -0.44 -6.09 -2.33
N PHE A 85 -1.74 -5.81 -2.40
CA PHE A 85 -2.27 -4.44 -2.36
C PHE A 85 -3.56 -4.39 -1.55
N TYR A 86 -3.90 -3.18 -1.10
CA TYR A 86 -5.07 -2.95 -0.28
C TYR A 86 -6.32 -2.94 -1.15
N PHE A 87 -7.39 -3.52 -0.65
CA PHE A 87 -8.71 -3.41 -1.26
C PHE A 87 -9.57 -2.40 -0.49
N ASP A 88 -9.37 -2.29 0.81
CA ASP A 88 -9.95 -1.29 1.69
C ASP A 88 -9.42 0.14 1.44
N GLY A 89 -10.32 1.11 1.55
CA GLY A 89 -10.04 2.55 1.36
C GLY A 89 -11.35 3.28 1.07
N ASN A 90 -11.43 4.57 1.42
CA ASN A 90 -12.59 5.37 1.01
C ASN A 90 -12.49 5.69 -0.50
N ARG A 91 -13.63 6.05 -1.09
CA ARG A 91 -13.73 6.35 -2.53
C ARG A 91 -12.80 7.49 -2.95
N THR A 92 -12.62 8.49 -2.10
CA THR A 92 -11.77 9.66 -2.39
C THR A 92 -10.31 9.25 -2.51
N ASP A 93 -9.75 8.60 -1.49
CA ASP A 93 -8.36 8.14 -1.48
C ASP A 93 -8.09 7.18 -2.65
N ARG A 94 -9.03 6.27 -2.96
CA ARG A 94 -8.92 5.39 -4.13
C ARG A 94 -8.83 6.14 -5.44
N ASN A 95 -9.64 7.17 -5.60
CA ASN A 95 -9.61 7.99 -6.81
C ASN A 95 -8.29 8.79 -6.92
N GLU A 96 -7.72 9.23 -5.81
CA GLU A 96 -6.41 9.88 -5.78
C GLU A 96 -5.27 8.91 -6.13
N GLU A 97 -5.25 7.71 -5.52
CA GLU A 97 -4.28 6.65 -5.83
C GLU A 97 -4.29 6.27 -7.33
N VAL A 98 -5.49 6.16 -7.93
CA VAL A 98 -5.65 5.86 -9.36
C VAL A 98 -5.09 6.98 -10.24
N GLN A 99 -5.29 8.25 -9.85
CA GLN A 99 -4.72 9.40 -10.57
C GLN A 99 -3.18 9.39 -10.52
N LEU A 100 -2.61 9.13 -9.34
CA LEU A 100 -1.18 9.01 -9.13
C LEU A 100 -0.58 7.85 -9.96
N LEU A 101 -1.22 6.68 -9.94
CA LEU A 101 -0.81 5.53 -10.77
C LEU A 101 -0.77 5.87 -12.26
N LYS A 102 -1.83 6.50 -12.78
CA LYS A 102 -1.88 6.94 -14.19
C LYS A 102 -0.76 7.93 -14.51
N TYR A 103 -0.46 8.85 -13.60
CA TYR A 103 0.63 9.78 -13.76
C TYR A 103 1.98 9.06 -13.83
N PHE A 104 2.33 8.24 -12.83
CA PHE A 104 3.62 7.54 -12.78
C PHE A 104 3.81 6.54 -13.94
N ARG A 105 2.73 5.91 -14.41
CA ARG A 105 2.77 4.98 -15.55
C ARG A 105 3.14 5.68 -16.86
N ASN A 106 2.63 6.88 -17.08
CA ASN A 106 2.85 7.61 -18.32
C ASN A 106 4.06 8.54 -18.24
N PHE A 107 4.57 8.84 -17.04
CA PHE A 107 5.63 9.81 -16.80
C PHE A 107 6.82 9.62 -17.74
N ASP A 108 7.47 8.46 -17.71
CA ASP A 108 8.72 8.24 -18.44
C ASP A 108 8.52 8.38 -19.96
N SER A 109 7.34 7.95 -20.47
CA SER A 109 6.99 8.08 -21.88
C SER A 109 6.70 9.51 -22.31
N ILE A 110 6.09 10.33 -21.44
CA ILE A 110 5.79 11.74 -21.73
C ILE A 110 7.08 12.56 -21.58
N TYR A 111 7.88 12.26 -20.56
CA TYR A 111 9.13 12.96 -20.26
C TYR A 111 10.12 12.83 -21.42
N ALA A 112 10.24 11.63 -22.02
CA ALA A 112 11.15 11.38 -23.14
C ALA A 112 10.59 11.79 -24.51
N LYS A 113 9.37 12.33 -24.59
CA LYS A 113 8.69 12.59 -25.87
C LYS A 113 9.21 13.88 -26.52
N GLU A 114 9.76 13.76 -27.72
CA GLU A 114 10.32 14.91 -28.48
C GLU A 114 9.26 15.76 -29.16
N TYR A 115 8.17 15.15 -29.64
CA TYR A 115 7.13 15.81 -30.42
C TYR A 115 5.75 15.57 -29.82
N PHE A 116 5.00 16.63 -29.60
CA PHE A 116 3.62 16.58 -29.12
C PHE A 116 2.66 16.97 -30.24
N GLU A 117 1.52 16.28 -30.31
CA GLU A 117 0.42 16.74 -31.15
C GLU A 117 -0.15 18.05 -30.59
N ASN A 118 -0.82 18.83 -31.44
CA ASN A 118 -1.39 20.12 -31.05
C ASN A 118 -2.36 19.96 -29.86
N GLY A 119 -2.11 20.70 -28.77
CA GLY A 119 -2.93 20.61 -27.55
C GLY A 119 -2.60 19.44 -26.63
N GLU A 120 -1.75 18.49 -27.03
CA GLU A 120 -1.39 17.32 -26.21
C GLU A 120 -0.49 17.74 -25.05
N LYS A 121 0.51 18.57 -25.34
CA LYS A 121 1.45 19.12 -24.37
C LYS A 121 0.72 19.89 -23.26
N GLU A 122 -0.26 20.71 -23.62
CA GLU A 122 -1.08 21.50 -22.70
C GLU A 122 -1.91 20.60 -21.77
N LYS A 123 -2.44 19.49 -22.29
CA LYS A 123 -3.15 18.48 -21.47
C LYS A 123 -2.22 17.85 -20.44
N HIS A 124 -0.98 17.52 -20.82
CA HIS A 124 0.01 16.99 -19.88
C HIS A 124 0.42 18.01 -18.82
N CYS A 125 0.61 19.28 -19.20
CA CYS A 125 0.86 20.37 -18.25
C CYS A 125 -0.29 20.54 -17.25
N SER A 126 -1.54 20.56 -17.73
CA SER A 126 -2.72 20.68 -16.89
C SER A 126 -2.86 19.49 -15.91
N ASN A 127 -2.63 18.28 -16.42
CA ASN A 127 -2.62 17.06 -15.60
C ASN A 127 -1.52 17.13 -14.53
N ALA A 128 -0.27 17.40 -14.89
CA ALA A 128 0.84 17.49 -13.95
C ALA A 128 0.59 18.56 -12.85
N LYS A 129 -0.01 19.69 -13.21
CA LYS A 129 -0.44 20.70 -12.24
C LYS A 129 -1.46 20.15 -11.25
N SER A 130 -2.47 19.43 -11.72
CA SER A 130 -3.49 18.81 -10.86
C SER A 130 -2.91 17.71 -9.95
N ILE A 131 -1.91 16.96 -10.44
CA ILE A 131 -1.23 15.92 -9.68
C ILE A 131 -0.30 16.51 -8.61
N ASN A 132 0.19 17.74 -8.77
CA ASN A 132 1.15 18.33 -7.83
C ASN A 132 0.65 18.35 -6.38
N THR A 133 -0.63 18.66 -6.17
CA THR A 133 -1.25 18.66 -4.83
C THR A 133 -1.36 17.26 -4.24
N LEU A 134 -1.70 16.26 -5.05
CA LEU A 134 -1.71 14.86 -4.63
C LEU A 134 -0.29 14.38 -4.34
N TYR A 135 0.67 14.75 -5.18
CA TYR A 135 2.06 14.38 -5.00
C TYR A 135 2.61 14.91 -3.68
N GLU A 136 2.30 16.15 -3.31
CA GLU A 136 2.66 16.74 -2.01
C GLU A 136 2.07 15.95 -0.83
N LYS A 137 0.75 15.72 -0.83
CA LYS A 137 0.04 14.95 0.21
C LYS A 137 0.66 13.57 0.42
N TYR A 138 0.92 12.85 -0.67
CA TYR A 138 1.42 11.47 -0.60
C TYR A 138 2.93 11.38 -0.43
N ALA A 139 3.73 12.33 -0.92
CA ALA A 139 5.17 12.37 -0.65
C ALA A 139 5.45 12.45 0.85
N TYR A 140 4.70 13.29 1.58
CA TYR A 140 4.83 13.42 3.02
C TYR A 140 4.48 12.13 3.79
N SER A 141 3.39 11.45 3.40
CA SER A 141 2.88 10.28 4.12
C SER A 141 3.53 8.95 3.68
N CYS A 142 4.01 8.86 2.44
CA CYS A 142 4.54 7.63 1.86
C CYS A 142 6.06 7.53 1.88
N CYS A 143 6.77 8.66 1.85
CA CYS A 143 8.20 8.70 1.59
C CYS A 143 9.00 9.09 2.82
N THR A 144 9.97 8.27 3.16
CA THR A 144 10.99 8.60 4.16
C THR A 144 12.33 8.70 3.46
N TYR A 145 12.91 9.90 3.46
CA TYR A 145 14.20 10.17 2.84
C TYR A 145 15.32 9.93 3.85
N PHE A 146 16.41 9.33 3.38
CA PHE A 146 17.62 9.09 4.17
C PHE A 146 18.79 9.70 3.42
N LYS A 147 19.73 10.29 4.15
CA LYS A 147 20.92 10.89 3.53
C LYS A 147 21.74 9.80 2.85
N ASP A 148 22.10 10.00 1.57
CA ASP A 148 22.93 9.08 0.77
C ASP A 148 22.29 7.72 0.40
N TYR A 149 20.99 7.54 0.67
CA TYR A 149 20.24 6.31 0.35
C TYR A 149 18.99 6.58 -0.49
N ALA A 150 18.51 5.52 -1.17
CA ALA A 150 17.22 5.57 -1.83
C ALA A 150 16.10 5.79 -0.79
N PRO A 151 15.07 6.59 -1.12
CA PRO A 151 13.97 6.85 -0.20
C PRO A 151 13.18 5.57 0.07
N PHE A 152 12.85 5.36 1.35
CA PHE A 152 11.96 4.28 1.73
C PHE A 152 10.51 4.66 1.41
N ASN A 153 9.86 3.79 0.63
CA ASN A 153 8.50 4.00 0.16
C ASN A 153 7.55 3.01 0.85
N ARG A 154 6.59 3.53 1.61
CA ARG A 154 5.52 2.75 2.27
C ARG A 154 4.33 2.47 1.36
N CYS A 155 4.20 3.22 0.27
CA CYS A 155 3.08 3.22 -0.66
C CYS A 155 3.49 2.70 -2.05
N ARG A 156 4.36 1.69 -2.09
CA ARG A 156 4.98 1.16 -3.32
C ARG A 156 3.96 0.79 -4.40
N ASN A 157 2.72 0.50 -4.01
CA ASN A 157 1.65 0.05 -4.91
C ASN A 157 0.97 1.17 -5.71
N TYR A 158 1.23 2.44 -5.42
CA TYR A 158 0.63 3.56 -6.16
C TYR A 158 1.46 4.85 -6.19
N PHE A 159 2.49 4.96 -5.33
CA PHE A 159 3.32 6.15 -5.24
C PHE A 159 4.78 5.84 -5.55
N LYS A 160 5.51 6.78 -6.19
CA LYS A 160 6.95 6.69 -6.41
C LYS A 160 7.66 7.84 -5.67
N CYS A 161 8.53 7.50 -4.72
CA CYS A 161 9.25 8.47 -3.89
C CYS A 161 10.51 9.06 -4.54
N ASP A 162 10.97 8.50 -5.66
CA ASP A 162 12.11 9.05 -6.39
C ASP A 162 11.77 10.49 -6.84
N PRO A 163 12.55 11.51 -6.40
CA PRO A 163 12.30 12.91 -6.73
C PRO A 163 12.22 13.19 -8.22
N LYS A 164 12.74 12.32 -9.10
CA LYS A 164 12.60 12.46 -10.55
C LYS A 164 11.13 12.54 -10.98
N TYR A 165 10.24 11.81 -10.30
CA TYR A 165 8.81 11.78 -10.61
C TYR A 165 8.02 12.95 -10.01
N ASN A 166 8.69 13.99 -9.51
CA ASN A 166 8.00 15.19 -9.05
C ASN A 166 7.27 15.86 -10.25
N PRO A 167 5.98 16.21 -10.14
CA PRO A 167 5.22 16.87 -11.20
C PRO A 167 5.83 18.20 -11.66
N TYR A 168 6.61 18.86 -10.81
CA TYR A 168 7.41 20.01 -11.21
C TYR A 168 8.42 19.65 -12.31
N ASN A 169 9.14 18.53 -12.20
CA ASN A 169 10.16 18.16 -13.17
C ASN A 169 9.54 17.89 -14.55
N LEU A 170 8.39 17.21 -14.59
CA LEU A 170 7.67 17.00 -15.85
C LEU A 170 7.23 18.34 -16.45
N GLN A 171 6.75 19.27 -15.63
CA GLN A 171 6.33 20.58 -16.12
C GLN A 171 7.51 21.43 -16.62
N SER A 172 8.66 21.36 -15.96
CA SER A 172 9.90 22.01 -16.42
C SER A 172 10.39 21.42 -17.74
N GLU A 173 10.45 20.09 -17.86
CA GLU A 173 10.86 19.40 -19.10
C GLU A 173 9.94 19.79 -20.26
N LEU A 174 8.63 19.81 -20.01
CA LEU A 174 7.65 20.25 -20.98
C LEU A 174 7.60 21.79 -21.13
N ASN A 175 8.39 22.60 -20.44
CA ASN A 175 8.31 24.06 -20.51
C ASN A 175 6.86 24.59 -20.35
N CYS A 176 6.14 24.06 -19.36
CA CYS A 176 4.74 24.40 -19.14
C CYS A 176 4.54 25.88 -18.74
N PRO A 177 3.41 26.51 -19.09
CA PRO A 177 3.13 27.88 -18.70
C PRO A 177 3.11 28.06 -17.17
N GLY A 178 3.87 29.02 -16.66
CA GLY A 178 3.87 29.41 -15.24
C GLY A 178 4.97 28.79 -14.38
N VAL A 179 5.72 27.80 -14.86
CA VAL A 179 6.83 27.15 -14.13
C VAL A 179 7.94 28.13 -13.74
N PHE A 180 8.16 29.17 -14.56
CA PHE A 180 9.22 30.17 -14.39
C PHE A 180 8.72 31.52 -13.88
N LYS A 181 7.44 31.65 -13.49
CA LYS A 181 6.94 32.91 -12.92
C LYS A 181 7.29 32.95 -11.44
N THR A 182 7.93 34.03 -11.00
CA THR A 182 8.37 34.30 -9.62
C THR A 182 7.23 34.35 -8.58
N GLU A 183 5.98 34.34 -9.03
CA GLU A 183 4.75 34.23 -8.22
C GLU A 183 3.96 32.95 -8.53
N SER A 184 4.58 31.91 -9.07
CA SER A 184 3.85 30.67 -9.35
C SER A 184 3.46 29.98 -8.05
N THR A 185 2.19 29.58 -7.94
CA THR A 185 1.69 28.65 -6.90
C THR A 185 2.29 27.23 -7.02
N LEU A 186 3.22 27.02 -7.96
CA LEU A 186 3.85 25.74 -8.24
C LEU A 186 5.25 25.70 -7.60
N ALA A 187 5.27 25.52 -6.28
CA ALA A 187 6.51 25.16 -5.61
C ALA A 187 6.90 23.73 -6.01
N LYS A 188 8.20 23.52 -6.27
CA LYS A 188 8.75 22.16 -6.29
C LYS A 188 8.46 21.54 -4.94
N VAL A 189 7.71 20.43 -4.93
CA VAL A 189 7.45 19.71 -3.68
C VAL A 189 8.79 19.30 -3.09
N GLU A 190 9.17 19.94 -1.99
CA GLU A 190 10.40 19.60 -1.28
C GLU A 190 10.24 18.21 -0.68
N ALA A 191 11.26 17.37 -0.86
CA ALA A 191 11.29 16.11 -0.16
C ALA A 191 11.36 16.39 1.36
N PRO A 192 10.65 15.64 2.21
CA PRO A 192 10.88 15.62 3.64
C PRO A 192 12.38 15.57 3.97
N VAL A 193 12.77 16.31 5.02
CA VAL A 193 14.17 16.40 5.44
C VAL A 193 14.75 15.00 5.64
N PRO A 194 15.87 14.66 4.97
CA PRO A 194 16.46 13.34 5.11
C PRO A 194 16.87 13.05 6.55
N LEU A 195 16.47 11.89 7.07
CA LEU A 195 16.88 11.45 8.39
C LEU A 195 18.34 10.99 8.37
N PRO A 196 19.11 11.28 9.44
CA PRO A 196 20.43 10.69 9.61
C PRO A 196 20.28 9.16 9.77
N VAL A 197 21.15 8.40 9.12
CA VAL A 197 21.20 6.94 9.32
C VAL A 197 22.05 6.66 10.56
N PRO A 198 21.55 5.90 11.56
CA PRO A 198 22.38 5.45 12.67
C PRO A 198 23.56 4.63 12.10
N VAL A 199 24.79 5.10 12.32
CA VAL A 199 25.99 4.37 11.92
C VAL A 199 26.14 3.18 12.87
N ASP A 200 25.85 1.99 12.37
CA ASP A 200 26.16 0.75 13.09
C ASP A 200 27.69 0.57 13.05
N ASN A 201 28.37 0.92 14.15
CA ASN A 201 29.83 0.84 14.28
C ASN A 201 30.37 -0.62 14.30
N SER A 202 29.56 -1.62 13.95
CA SER A 202 29.92 -3.04 13.98
C SER A 202 30.56 -3.58 12.69
N VAL A 203 30.75 -2.77 11.63
CA VAL A 203 31.45 -3.21 10.41
C VAL A 203 32.62 -2.30 10.05
N ASN A 204 33.67 -2.35 10.87
CA ASN A 204 34.99 -1.87 10.47
C ASN A 204 35.66 -2.89 9.55
N SER A 205 35.46 -2.77 8.24
CA SER A 205 36.51 -2.91 7.21
C SER A 205 35.88 -3.03 5.82
N VAL A 206 36.08 -2.00 5.00
CA VAL A 206 36.48 -2.00 3.57
C VAL A 206 36.06 -0.65 2.99
N LYS A 207 37.06 0.15 2.58
CA LYS A 207 36.88 1.37 1.81
C LYS A 207 36.56 0.98 0.37
N GLU A 208 35.30 0.75 0.07
CA GLU A 208 34.74 0.79 -1.28
C GLU A 208 33.46 1.63 -1.21
N GLU A 209 33.25 2.54 -2.16
CA GLU A 209 31.98 3.26 -2.28
C GLU A 209 30.84 2.24 -2.37
N PRO A 210 29.90 2.21 -1.40
CA PRO A 210 28.88 1.20 -1.41
C PRO A 210 27.94 1.46 -2.60
N PRO A 211 27.58 0.43 -3.40
CA PRO A 211 26.46 0.55 -4.34
C PRO A 211 25.24 0.99 -3.55
N LYS A 212 24.39 1.86 -4.13
CA LYS A 212 23.15 2.39 -3.52
C LYS A 212 22.29 1.25 -2.97
N ARG A 213 22.52 0.82 -1.72
CA ARG A 213 21.74 -0.23 -1.07
C ARG A 213 20.39 0.36 -0.71
N GLU A 214 19.31 -0.35 -1.00
CA GLU A 214 17.99 -0.01 -0.47
C GLU A 214 18.05 -0.22 1.05
N TYR A 215 18.03 0.87 1.83
CA TYR A 215 18.04 0.78 3.28
C TYR A 215 16.65 0.35 3.75
N PHE A 216 16.53 -0.90 4.20
CA PHE A 216 15.37 -1.35 4.97
C PHE A 216 15.59 -0.94 6.43
N PRO A 217 14.88 0.06 6.96
CA PRO A 217 15.13 0.51 8.31
C PRO A 217 14.75 -0.58 9.33
N LYS A 218 15.75 -1.08 10.08
CA LYS A 218 15.55 -1.64 11.43
C LYS A 218 14.90 -0.63 12.41
N VAL A 219 14.72 0.62 11.98
CA VAL A 219 14.17 1.75 12.75
C VAL A 219 12.73 1.53 13.22
N ILE A 220 11.92 0.74 12.50
CA ILE A 220 10.57 0.39 12.97
C ILE A 220 10.65 -0.55 14.17
N GLU A 221 11.62 -1.46 14.22
CA GLU A 221 11.86 -2.29 15.40
C GLU A 221 12.43 -1.46 16.55
N SER A 222 13.34 -0.51 16.27
CA SER A 222 13.94 0.33 17.30
C SER A 222 12.95 1.28 17.97
N THR A 223 12.02 1.92 17.24
CA THR A 223 11.05 2.85 17.85
C THR A 223 10.06 2.16 18.79
N TYR A 224 9.72 0.90 18.52
CA TYR A 224 8.94 0.08 19.45
C TYR A 224 9.75 -0.31 20.69
N MET A 225 11.03 -0.64 20.52
CA MET A 225 11.91 -0.95 21.66
C MET A 225 12.22 0.30 22.50
N GLU A 226 12.40 1.46 21.88
CA GLU A 226 12.65 2.75 22.54
C GLU A 226 11.43 3.22 23.38
N LEU A 227 10.21 2.93 22.93
CA LEU A 227 8.99 3.14 23.74
C LEU A 227 8.84 2.14 24.90
N ILE A 228 9.36 0.91 24.74
CA ILE A 228 9.30 -0.15 25.77
C ILE A 228 10.39 0.05 26.83
N GLU A 229 11.50 0.70 26.48
CA GLU A 229 12.60 1.03 27.41
C GLU A 229 12.36 2.30 28.24
N ASP A 230 11.38 3.14 27.90
CA ASP A 230 11.03 4.32 28.70
C ASP A 230 10.43 3.87 30.06
N PRO A 231 11.08 4.21 31.20
CA PRO A 231 10.63 3.83 32.53
C PRO A 231 9.20 4.29 32.83
N PHE A 232 8.77 5.43 32.26
CA PHE A 232 7.43 5.98 32.43
C PHE A 232 6.37 5.15 31.71
N TYR A 233 6.65 4.70 30.48
CA TYR A 233 5.75 3.86 29.71
C TYR A 233 5.65 2.44 30.28
N MET A 234 6.77 1.85 30.71
CA MET A 234 6.81 0.57 31.44
C MET A 234 5.98 0.61 32.72
N ALA A 235 6.14 1.66 33.52
CA ALA A 235 5.37 1.85 34.76
C ALA A 235 3.87 2.02 34.46
N SER A 236 3.54 2.84 33.46
CA SER A 236 2.17 3.07 33.01
C SER A 236 1.48 1.78 32.56
N PHE A 237 2.13 0.99 31.70
CA PHE A 237 1.61 -0.31 31.25
C PHE A 237 1.38 -1.29 32.39
N SER A 238 2.30 -1.33 33.36
CA SER A 238 2.19 -2.19 34.54
C SER A 238 0.97 -1.85 35.38
N VAL A 239 0.70 -0.55 35.59
CA VAL A 239 -0.48 -0.08 36.31
C VAL A 239 -1.77 -0.41 35.56
N PHE A 240 -1.83 -0.14 34.26
CA PHE A 240 -3.02 -0.45 33.45
C PHE A 240 -3.31 -1.95 33.36
N PHE A 241 -2.27 -2.78 33.29
CA PHE A 241 -2.41 -4.24 33.30
C PHE A 241 -3.01 -4.73 34.63
N LEU A 242 -2.54 -4.23 35.77
CA LEU A 242 -3.09 -4.55 37.08
C LEU A 242 -4.55 -4.11 37.21
N ILE A 243 -4.88 -2.88 36.79
CA ILE A 243 -6.26 -2.38 36.79
C ILE A 243 -7.15 -3.26 35.90
N GLY A 244 -6.67 -3.67 34.73
CA GLY A 244 -7.38 -4.57 33.83
C GLY A 244 -7.69 -5.92 34.48
N ILE A 245 -6.73 -6.50 35.22
CA ILE A 245 -6.94 -7.73 36.00
C ILE A 245 -8.02 -7.53 37.05
N PHE A 246 -7.97 -6.47 37.85
CA PHE A 246 -9.00 -6.18 38.87
C PHE A 246 -10.38 -5.95 38.24
N PHE A 247 -10.44 -5.30 37.07
CA PHE A 247 -11.69 -5.08 36.34
C PHE A 247 -12.31 -6.39 35.85
N VAL A 248 -11.48 -7.32 35.35
CA VAL A 248 -11.91 -8.65 34.94
C VAL A 248 -12.43 -9.44 36.16
N PHE A 249 -11.72 -9.42 37.29
CA PHE A 249 -12.21 -10.03 38.53
C PHE A 249 -13.50 -9.39 39.04
N PHE A 250 -13.65 -8.07 38.95
CA PHE A 250 -14.88 -7.38 39.33
C PHE A 250 -16.06 -7.80 38.45
N VAL A 251 -15.87 -7.89 37.14
CA VAL A 251 -16.89 -8.39 36.20
C VAL A 251 -17.24 -9.84 36.52
N PHE A 252 -16.25 -10.73 36.72
CA PHE A 252 -16.53 -12.12 37.07
C PHE A 252 -17.18 -12.27 38.45
N TYR A 253 -16.73 -11.55 39.48
CA TYR A 253 -17.32 -11.56 40.81
C TYR A 253 -18.76 -11.04 40.79
N LYS A 254 -19.04 -9.98 40.03
CA LYS A 254 -20.39 -9.41 39.89
C LYS A 254 -21.30 -10.30 39.03
N VAL A 255 -20.78 -10.87 37.94
CA VAL A 255 -21.52 -11.81 37.06
C VAL A 255 -21.80 -13.12 37.78
N ILE A 256 -20.88 -13.67 38.57
CA ILE A 256 -21.05 -14.89 39.38
C ILE A 256 -22.07 -14.65 40.51
N ASN A 257 -22.05 -13.48 41.17
CA ASN A 257 -23.07 -13.14 42.17
C ASN A 257 -24.46 -12.89 41.57
N ILE A 258 -24.55 -12.36 40.34
CA ILE A 258 -25.83 -12.18 39.63
C ILE A 258 -26.35 -13.51 39.06
N SER A 259 -25.47 -14.42 38.64
CA SER A 259 -25.88 -15.71 38.04
C SER A 259 -26.25 -16.81 39.05
N PHE A 260 -25.99 -16.61 40.35
CA PHE A 260 -26.54 -17.50 41.40
C PHE A 260 -27.99 -17.14 41.81
N PHE A 261 -28.54 -15.99 41.40
CA PHE A 261 -29.89 -15.55 41.78
C PHE A 261 -30.81 -15.19 40.60
N THR A 262 -30.47 -15.52 39.35
CA THR A 262 -31.35 -15.24 38.19
C THR A 262 -31.28 -16.37 37.16
N PRO A 263 -32.29 -17.26 37.07
CA PRO A 263 -32.33 -18.28 36.03
C PRO A 263 -32.92 -17.65 34.75
N ILE A 264 -32.09 -17.09 33.88
CA ILE A 264 -32.53 -16.70 32.54
C ILE A 264 -31.54 -17.25 31.51
N GLY A 265 -31.97 -18.34 30.87
CA GLY A 265 -32.10 -18.40 29.43
C GLY A 265 -30.82 -18.33 28.60
N THR A 266 -30.35 -19.52 28.22
CA THR A 266 -29.53 -19.80 27.02
C THR A 266 -30.00 -19.04 25.78
N TRP A 267 -29.37 -17.91 25.42
CA TRP A 267 -29.47 -17.37 24.06
C TRP A 267 -28.36 -16.41 23.63
N ILE A 268 -27.09 -16.81 23.69
CA ILE A 268 -26.05 -16.17 22.84
C ILE A 268 -25.08 -17.22 22.36
N ASN A 269 -25.38 -17.85 21.22
CA ASN A 269 -24.35 -18.49 20.43
C ASN A 269 -24.61 -18.26 18.93
N ARG A 270 -23.51 -18.02 18.21
CA ARG A 270 -23.38 -17.80 16.76
C ARG A 270 -23.62 -16.38 16.24
N LYS A 271 -22.59 -15.51 16.35
CA LYS A 271 -22.19 -14.58 15.26
C LYS A 271 -20.87 -13.80 15.45
N GLY A 272 -20.11 -14.00 16.55
CA GLY A 272 -18.94 -13.14 16.84
C GLY A 272 -17.54 -13.75 16.75
N LYS A 273 -17.36 -15.03 16.41
CA LYS A 273 -16.05 -15.73 16.58
C LYS A 273 -15.16 -15.86 15.35
N LYS A 274 -15.49 -15.29 14.20
CA LYS A 274 -14.66 -15.41 12.98
C LYS A 274 -13.79 -14.19 12.65
N ILE A 275 -13.99 -13.06 13.33
CA ILE A 275 -13.33 -11.79 12.97
C ILE A 275 -12.03 -11.56 13.76
N ARG A 276 -11.93 -12.02 15.03
CA ARG A 276 -10.76 -11.76 15.88
C ARG A 276 -9.53 -12.63 15.62
N HIS A 277 -9.68 -13.85 15.12
CA HIS A 277 -8.50 -14.69 14.80
C HIS A 277 -7.76 -14.22 13.54
N ILE A 278 -8.46 -13.60 12.59
CA ILE A 278 -7.88 -13.19 11.29
C ILE A 278 -6.99 -11.94 11.43
N GLN A 279 -7.33 -11.02 12.35
CA GLN A 279 -6.55 -9.80 12.59
C GLN A 279 -5.18 -10.10 13.22
N ASN A 280 -5.10 -11.13 14.08
CA ASN A 280 -3.87 -11.48 14.79
C ASN A 280 -2.90 -12.27 13.89
N ASP A 281 -3.41 -13.18 13.05
CA ASP A 281 -2.60 -13.91 12.06
C ASP A 281 -2.02 -12.97 10.97
N TYR A 282 -2.70 -11.84 10.70
CA TYR A 282 -2.27 -10.82 9.74
C TYR A 282 -1.05 -10.03 10.21
N ASN A 283 -0.99 -9.65 11.48
CA ASN A 283 0.15 -8.91 12.04
C ASN A 283 1.42 -9.78 12.10
N ASP A 284 1.26 -11.08 12.35
CA ASP A 284 2.39 -12.03 12.40
C ASP A 284 2.97 -12.33 11.00
N SER A 285 2.12 -12.35 9.96
CA SER A 285 2.55 -12.49 8.56
C SER A 285 3.37 -11.29 8.05
N GLN A 286 3.06 -10.08 8.53
CA GLN A 286 3.82 -8.87 8.20
C GLN A 286 5.22 -8.88 8.83
N ARG A 287 5.33 -9.39 10.07
CA ARG A 287 6.62 -9.55 10.76
C ARG A 287 7.52 -10.58 10.05
N GLY A 288 6.93 -11.67 9.53
CA GLY A 288 7.66 -12.69 8.77
C GLY A 288 8.18 -12.23 7.39
N LYS A 289 7.57 -11.23 6.77
CA LYS A 289 7.95 -10.74 5.41
C LYS A 289 9.06 -9.70 5.40
N LEU A 290 9.27 -8.97 6.49
CA LEU A 290 10.43 -8.08 6.66
C LEU A 290 11.76 -8.84 6.61
N ILE A 291 11.76 -10.15 6.87
CA ILE A 291 12.96 -10.99 6.98
C ILE A 291 13.39 -11.58 5.62
N MET A 292 12.50 -11.61 4.61
CA MET A 292 12.71 -12.42 3.39
C MET A 292 13.27 -11.65 2.17
N TYR A 293 13.49 -10.33 2.28
CA TYR A 293 13.93 -9.48 1.15
C TYR A 293 15.45 -9.47 0.91
N ASP A 294 16.18 -10.43 1.46
CA ASP A 294 17.61 -10.62 1.19
C ASP A 294 17.79 -11.39 -0.12
N SER A 295 17.72 -10.68 -1.25
CA SER A 295 18.17 -11.19 -2.55
C SER A 295 18.64 -10.03 -3.42
N ARG A 296 19.94 -10.07 -3.75
CA ARG A 296 20.69 -9.05 -4.50
C ARG A 296 20.04 -8.72 -5.86
N PRO A 297 20.01 -7.46 -6.30
CA PRO A 297 19.53 -7.12 -7.64
C PRO A 297 20.58 -7.43 -8.71
N GLU A 298 20.20 -8.25 -9.70
CA GLU A 298 20.91 -8.34 -10.99
C GLU A 298 20.52 -7.14 -11.87
N HIS A 299 21.50 -6.51 -12.50
CA HIS A 299 21.31 -5.44 -13.48
C HIS A 299 20.61 -6.01 -14.73
N ILE A 300 19.37 -5.59 -15.00
CA ILE A 300 18.65 -5.95 -16.23
C ILE A 300 18.21 -4.66 -16.95
N ASN A 301 18.48 -4.64 -18.25
CA ASN A 301 18.21 -3.55 -19.18
C ASN A 301 16.71 -3.46 -19.51
N TYR A 302 16.12 -2.27 -19.42
CA TYR A 302 14.69 -2.04 -19.61
C TYR A 302 14.31 -2.07 -21.09
N GLN A 303 13.50 -3.06 -21.50
CA GLN A 303 12.76 -3.02 -22.76
C GLN A 303 11.26 -2.81 -22.48
N ASN A 304 10.73 -1.69 -22.98
CA ASN A 304 9.33 -1.27 -22.88
C ASN A 304 8.38 -2.17 -23.69
N GLU A 305 8.14 -3.40 -23.23
CA GLU A 305 7.02 -4.21 -23.73
C GLU A 305 5.74 -3.90 -22.96
N ARG A 306 4.66 -3.57 -23.70
CA ARG A 306 3.32 -3.42 -23.11
C ARG A 306 2.91 -4.70 -22.40
N ILE A 307 2.82 -4.65 -21.06
CA ILE A 307 2.30 -5.73 -20.25
C ILE A 307 0.82 -5.97 -20.63
N ARG A 308 0.54 -7.14 -21.23
CA ARG A 308 -0.81 -7.54 -21.61
C ARG A 308 -1.52 -8.23 -20.44
N LEU A 309 -2.40 -7.50 -19.75
CA LEU A 309 -3.41 -8.10 -18.89
C LEU A 309 -4.48 -8.77 -19.78
N SER A 310 -4.98 -9.93 -19.35
CA SER A 310 -6.04 -10.62 -20.09
C SER A 310 -7.36 -9.92 -19.79
N TYR A 311 -7.97 -9.25 -20.78
CA TYR A 311 -9.34 -8.76 -20.69
C TYR A 311 -10.27 -9.80 -21.33
N HIS A 312 -11.30 -10.23 -20.60
CA HIS A 312 -12.49 -10.82 -21.21
C HIS A 312 -13.56 -9.73 -21.23
N HIS A 313 -14.06 -9.41 -22.43
CA HIS A 313 -15.28 -8.62 -22.58
C HIS A 313 -16.46 -9.55 -22.36
N ALA A 314 -17.38 -9.14 -21.49
CA ALA A 314 -18.71 -9.71 -21.36
C ALA A 314 -19.65 -9.01 -22.34
#